data_AF-G5DXS7-F1
#
_entry.id   AF-G5DXS7-F1
#
_cell.length_a   1.000
_cell.length_b   1.000
_cell.length_c   1.000
_cell.angle_alpha   90.00
_cell.angle_beta   90.00
_cell.angle_gamma   90.00
#
_symmetry.space_group_name_H-M   'P 1'
#
loop_
_entity.id
_entity.type
_entity.pdbx_description
1 polymer ?
#
loop_
_entity_poly.entity_id
_entity_poly.type
_entity_poly.pdbx_seq_one_letter_code
_entity_poly.pdbx_strand_id
1 'polypeptide(L)'
;FAAELVTYVQTFLERAYERCRTSYMEAVLEKQSYMLIGRHDIESLMKLDPANSCLYDNVHNNPSDAYGMEVEKQMSDLLLSLRPIKQENLIRDDNKLTLLASLSDSLEYVADSIERLAKTFSVACSQVKEKRTKQRTPRRNEVSSTPKDLASFADDYRKLSVDCLKVLRVEMQLETVFHMQGMTSREYMDDIDAEEPDDFVISLTSQITRRDEAIAPFVSKVKQNYIFGGVCGVAANASIKALAEMKSINLFGVQQICRNSIAVEQALAAIPSIDSE
;
A
#
# COMPACT_ATOMS: atom_id res chain seq x y z
N PHE A 1 -41.15 6.68 4.05
CA PHE A 1 -40.49 5.56 4.74
C PHE A 1 -39.33 4.95 3.96
N ALA A 2 -39.53 4.11 2.93
CA ALA A 2 -38.39 3.45 2.26
C ALA A 2 -37.42 4.42 1.54
N ALA A 3 -37.96 5.42 0.83
CA ALA A 3 -37.12 6.42 0.14
C ALA A 3 -36.35 7.32 1.12
N GLU A 4 -36.99 7.78 2.20
CA GLU A 4 -36.36 8.60 3.24
C GLU A 4 -35.24 7.85 3.99
N LEU A 5 -35.43 6.54 4.24
CA LEU A 5 -34.41 5.69 4.84
C LEU A 5 -33.16 5.59 3.95
N VAL A 6 -33.34 5.44 2.64
CA VAL A 6 -32.23 5.40 1.68
C VAL A 6 -31.47 6.72 1.68
N THR A 7 -32.17 7.85 1.69
CA THR A 7 -31.54 9.18 1.78
C THR A 7 -30.76 9.35 3.08
N TYR A 8 -31.28 8.86 4.21
CA TYR A 8 -30.57 8.89 5.49
C TYR A 8 -29.28 8.05 5.46
N VAL A 9 -29.35 6.83 4.91
CA VAL A 9 -28.19 5.95 4.75
C VAL A 9 -27.13 6.59 3.86
N GLN A 10 -27.52 7.15 2.71
CA GLN A 10 -26.59 7.84 1.81
C GLN A 10 -25.91 9.02 2.48
N THR A 11 -26.66 9.85 3.21
CA THR A 11 -26.10 11.00 3.95
C THR A 11 -25.14 10.54 5.05
N PHE A 12 -25.45 9.44 5.73
CA PHE A 12 -24.57 8.86 6.74
C PHE A 12 -23.26 8.34 6.12
N LEU A 13 -23.36 7.58 5.02
CA LEU A 13 -22.19 7.06 4.29
C LEU A 13 -21.29 8.19 3.79
N GLU A 14 -21.86 9.25 3.22
CA GLU A 14 -21.09 10.41 2.77
C GLU A 14 -20.33 11.08 3.92
N ARG A 15 -21.00 11.31 5.06
CA ARG A 15 -20.36 11.91 6.24
C ARG A 15 -19.28 11.02 6.85
N ALA A 16 -19.53 9.71 6.90
CA ALA A 16 -18.56 8.75 7.41
C ALA A 16 -17.33 8.68 6.49
N TYR A 17 -17.54 8.65 5.18
CA TYR A 17 -16.47 8.67 4.19
C TYR A 17 -15.59 9.91 4.33
N GLU A 18 -16.18 11.11 4.45
CA GLU A 18 -15.37 12.33 4.57
C GLU A 18 -14.55 12.38 5.85
N ARG A 19 -15.03 11.78 6.96
CA ARG A 19 -14.25 11.62 8.19
C ARG A 19 -13.07 10.69 7.98
N CYS A 20 -13.29 9.52 7.37
CA CYS A 20 -12.24 8.58 7.03
C CYS A 20 -11.19 9.21 6.11
N ARG A 21 -11.63 9.94 5.09
CA ARG A 21 -10.77 10.69 4.17
C ARG A 21 -9.97 11.76 4.88
N THR A 22 -10.57 12.49 5.82
CA THR A 22 -9.86 13.50 6.63
C THR A 22 -8.76 12.84 7.45
N SER A 23 -9.06 11.75 8.16
CA SER A 23 -8.06 11.00 8.94
C SER A 23 -6.94 10.43 8.07
N TYR A 24 -7.27 9.91 6.88
CA TYR A 24 -6.27 9.51 5.88
C TYR A 24 -5.37 10.70 5.49
N MET A 25 -5.96 11.84 5.13
CA MET A 25 -5.21 13.04 4.75
C MET A 25 -4.30 13.52 5.89
N GLU A 26 -4.76 13.58 7.13
CA GLU A 26 -3.94 13.97 8.29
C GLU A 26 -2.73 13.03 8.51
N ALA A 27 -2.86 11.76 8.14
CA ALA A 27 -1.78 10.80 8.23
C ALA A 27 -0.71 11.03 7.14
N VAL A 28 -1.13 11.35 5.92
CA VAL A 28 -0.28 11.25 4.72
C VAL A 28 0.05 12.60 4.05
N LEU A 29 -0.60 13.69 4.45
CA LEU A 29 -0.37 15.01 3.86
C LEU A 29 1.09 15.43 3.98
N GLU A 30 1.62 16.04 2.92
CA GLU A 30 3.03 16.44 2.76
C GLU A 30 4.05 15.29 2.75
N LYS A 31 3.59 14.03 2.82
CA LYS A 31 4.48 12.86 2.78
C LYS A 31 4.76 12.44 1.36
N GLN A 32 5.98 11.95 1.15
CA GLN A 32 6.46 11.60 -0.18
C GLN A 32 5.71 10.37 -0.73
N SER A 33 5.38 9.40 0.12
CA SER A 33 4.51 8.27 -0.27
C SER A 33 3.18 8.74 -0.87
N TYR A 34 2.50 9.69 -0.22
CA TYR A 34 1.26 10.26 -0.72
C TYR A 34 1.41 11.00 -2.05
N MET A 35 2.46 11.83 -2.17
CA MET A 35 2.73 12.54 -3.42
C MET A 35 3.03 11.58 -4.58
N LEU A 36 3.71 10.47 -4.30
CA LEU A 36 4.09 9.49 -5.31
C LEU A 36 2.93 8.65 -5.82
N ILE A 37 2.04 8.18 -4.96
CA ILE A 37 0.90 7.36 -5.40
C ILE A 37 -0.04 8.11 -6.35
N GLY A 38 -0.06 9.44 -6.31
CA GLY A 38 -0.82 10.30 -7.22
C GLY A 38 -0.12 10.59 -8.55
N ARG A 39 1.14 10.18 -8.74
CA ARG A 39 1.85 10.38 -10.00
C ARG A 39 1.48 9.31 -11.03
N HIS A 40 1.28 9.74 -12.27
CA HIS A 40 0.86 8.86 -13.36
C HIS A 40 1.87 7.75 -13.67
N ASP A 41 3.18 8.02 -13.59
CA ASP A 41 4.22 7.02 -13.85
C ASP A 41 4.22 5.91 -12.78
N ILE A 42 4.15 6.29 -11.50
CA ILE A 42 4.01 5.35 -10.37
C ILE A 42 2.70 4.56 -10.48
N GLU A 43 1.58 5.24 -10.72
CA GLU A 43 0.28 4.60 -10.84
C GLU A 43 0.25 3.58 -12.00
N SER A 44 0.91 3.90 -13.12
CA SER A 44 1.03 3.01 -14.28
C SER A 44 1.86 1.77 -13.95
N LEU A 45 3.00 1.93 -13.26
CA LEU A 45 3.81 0.80 -12.82
C LEU A 45 3.07 -0.07 -11.80
N MET A 46 2.39 0.55 -10.84
CA MET A 46 1.55 -0.17 -9.87
C MET A 46 0.49 -1.01 -10.58
N LYS A 47 -0.21 -0.50 -11.59
CA LYS A 47 -1.22 -1.28 -12.33
C LYS A 47 -0.64 -2.54 -13.01
N LEU A 48 0.65 -2.53 -13.33
CA LEU A 48 1.34 -3.65 -13.97
C LEU A 48 2.00 -4.61 -12.96
N ASP A 49 2.15 -4.20 -11.70
CA ASP A 49 2.77 -4.99 -10.65
C ASP A 49 1.87 -6.19 -10.28
N PRO A 50 2.32 -7.44 -10.45
CA PRO A 50 1.53 -8.62 -10.08
C PRO A 50 1.19 -8.67 -8.59
N ALA A 51 1.97 -8.01 -7.72
CA ALA A 51 1.67 -7.93 -6.30
C ALA A 51 0.35 -7.19 -6.01
N ASN A 52 -0.11 -6.32 -6.91
CA ASN A 52 -1.39 -5.61 -6.76
C ASN A 52 -2.61 -6.51 -6.99
N SER A 53 -2.44 -7.75 -7.44
CA SER A 53 -3.54 -8.72 -7.57
C SER A 53 -4.29 -8.95 -6.26
N CYS A 54 -3.64 -8.78 -5.10
CA CYS A 54 -4.30 -8.91 -3.80
C CYS A 54 -5.16 -7.71 -3.39
N LEU A 55 -5.07 -6.59 -4.12
CA LEU A 55 -5.81 -5.35 -3.83
C LEU A 55 -7.16 -5.28 -4.56
N TYR A 56 -7.35 -6.11 -5.57
CA TYR A 56 -8.54 -6.10 -6.41
C TYR A 56 -9.01 -7.55 -6.57
N ASP A 57 -10.30 -7.82 -6.40
CA ASP A 57 -10.92 -9.14 -6.64
C ASP A 57 -10.87 -9.61 -8.12
N ASN A 58 -10.07 -8.97 -8.96
CA ASN A 58 -9.96 -9.28 -10.38
C ASN A 58 -8.98 -10.44 -10.60
N VAL A 59 -9.55 -11.62 -10.80
CA VAL A 59 -8.87 -12.80 -11.33
C VAL A 59 -8.42 -12.53 -12.76
N HIS A 60 -7.21 -12.01 -12.97
CA HIS A 60 -6.59 -12.01 -14.30
C HIS A 60 -5.10 -12.35 -14.26
N ASN A 61 -4.80 -13.46 -14.95
CA ASN A 61 -3.55 -13.93 -15.52
C ASN A 61 -2.29 -13.64 -14.71
N ASN A 62 -1.73 -14.68 -14.09
CA ASN A 62 -0.36 -14.68 -13.59
C ASN A 62 0.57 -14.20 -14.72
N PRO A 63 1.14 -12.98 -14.61
CA PRO A 63 2.21 -12.57 -15.51
C PRO A 63 3.38 -13.52 -15.29
N SER A 64 4.21 -13.73 -16.32
CA SER A 64 5.48 -14.43 -16.12
C SER A 64 6.30 -13.69 -15.05
N ASP A 65 6.93 -14.44 -14.13
CA ASP A 65 7.77 -13.87 -13.05
C ASP A 65 8.81 -12.86 -13.56
N ALA A 66 9.31 -13.05 -14.79
CA ALA A 66 10.23 -12.13 -15.46
C ALA A 66 9.63 -10.73 -15.70
N TYR A 67 8.34 -10.65 -16.00
CA TYR A 67 7.64 -9.37 -16.19
C TYR A 67 7.46 -8.63 -14.86
N GLY A 68 7.10 -9.35 -13.79
CA GLY A 68 6.99 -8.78 -12.45
C GLY A 68 8.30 -8.18 -11.95
N MET A 69 9.41 -8.92 -12.12
CA MET A 69 10.75 -8.44 -11.76
C MET A 69 11.15 -7.15 -12.50
N GLU A 70 10.80 -7.01 -13.77
CA GLU A 70 11.10 -5.79 -14.54
C GLU A 70 10.30 -4.58 -14.05
N VAL A 71 9.01 -4.77 -13.72
CA VAL A 71 8.17 -3.69 -13.14
C VAL A 71 8.71 -3.27 -11.76
N GLU A 72 9.08 -4.22 -10.91
CA GLU A 72 9.68 -3.94 -9.60
C GLU A 72 11.00 -3.18 -9.72
N LYS A 73 11.85 -3.57 -10.68
CA LYS A 73 13.10 -2.88 -10.97
C LYS A 73 12.86 -1.43 -11.41
N GLN A 74 11.91 -1.19 -12.32
CA GLN A 74 11.57 0.17 -12.77
C GLN A 74 11.02 1.02 -11.63
N MET A 75 10.19 0.45 -10.75
CA MET A 75 9.72 1.12 -9.54
C MET A 75 10.91 1.49 -8.64
N SER A 76 11.79 0.52 -8.37
CA SER A 76 13.00 0.71 -7.55
C SER A 76 13.92 1.79 -8.12
N ASP A 77 14.15 1.80 -9.44
CA ASP A 77 14.95 2.82 -10.12
C ASP A 77 14.34 4.22 -9.97
N LEU A 78 13.03 4.33 -10.12
CA LEU A 78 12.29 5.58 -9.94
C LEU A 78 12.40 6.08 -8.50
N LEU A 79 12.21 5.21 -7.50
CA LEU A 79 12.36 5.57 -6.09
C LEU A 79 13.78 6.02 -5.74
N LEU A 80 14.80 5.32 -6.22
CA LEU A 80 16.21 5.66 -6.00
C LEU A 80 16.62 6.97 -6.67
N SER A 81 15.92 7.40 -7.73
CA SER A 81 16.14 8.69 -8.39
C SER A 81 15.70 9.89 -7.53
N LEU A 82 14.92 9.64 -6.47
CA LEU A 82 14.41 10.67 -5.56
C LEU A 82 15.38 11.00 -4.41
N ARG A 83 16.55 10.35 -4.36
CA ARG A 83 17.57 10.59 -3.34
C ARG A 83 18.15 12.02 -3.45
N PRO A 84 18.55 12.66 -2.33
CA PRO A 84 18.46 12.16 -0.97
C PRO A 84 17.02 12.25 -0.42
N ILE A 85 16.53 11.17 0.17
CA ILE A 85 15.27 11.21 0.90
C ILE A 85 15.56 11.82 2.27
N LYS A 86 14.73 12.79 2.66
CA LYS A 86 14.83 13.43 3.97
C LYS A 86 13.85 12.82 4.95
N GLN A 87 14.20 12.85 6.23
CA GLN A 87 13.42 12.20 7.28
C GLN A 87 12.03 12.81 7.46
N GLU A 88 11.86 14.12 7.24
CA GLU A 88 10.59 14.83 7.32
C GLU A 88 9.59 14.41 6.24
N ASN A 89 10.07 13.88 5.11
CA ASN A 89 9.24 13.43 4.00
C ASN A 89 8.56 12.08 4.25
N LEU A 90 9.00 11.35 5.30
CA LEU A 90 8.49 10.04 5.68
C LEU A 90 7.45 10.13 6.81
N ILE A 91 6.62 9.09 6.94
CA ILE A 91 5.68 8.87 8.03
C ILE A 91 6.46 8.25 9.20
N ARG A 92 6.88 9.12 10.14
CA ARG A 92 7.67 8.70 11.31
C ARG A 92 6.86 8.19 12.49
N ASP A 93 5.59 8.56 12.56
CA ASP A 93 4.69 8.15 13.63
C ASP A 93 4.05 6.81 13.27
N ASP A 94 4.44 5.75 13.97
CA ASP A 94 3.90 4.41 13.72
C ASP A 94 2.39 4.34 14.01
N ASN A 95 1.84 5.21 14.87
CA ASN A 95 0.39 5.29 15.07
C ASN A 95 -0.35 5.69 13.79
N LYS A 96 0.28 6.51 12.93
CA LYS A 96 -0.28 6.86 11.62
C LYS A 96 -0.26 5.67 10.67
N LEU A 97 0.77 4.82 10.73
CA LEU A 97 0.83 3.60 9.93
C LEU A 97 -0.21 2.57 10.40
N THR A 98 -0.35 2.39 11.72
CA THR A 98 -1.43 1.60 12.31
C THR A 98 -2.81 2.14 11.94
N LEU A 99 -3.00 3.46 11.96
CA LEU A 99 -4.24 4.10 11.50
C LEU A 99 -4.53 3.73 10.04
N LEU A 100 -3.56 3.87 9.12
CA LEU A 100 -3.74 3.52 7.71
C LEU A 100 -4.10 2.04 7.52
N ALA A 101 -3.44 1.14 8.25
CA ALA A 101 -3.72 -0.29 8.21
C ALA A 101 -5.16 -0.59 8.69
N SER A 102 -5.54 -0.06 9.85
CA SER A 102 -6.89 -0.24 10.41
C SER A 102 -7.99 0.40 9.56
N LEU A 103 -7.67 1.54 8.92
CA LEU A 103 -8.57 2.24 8.03
C LEU A 103 -8.78 1.42 6.74
N SER A 104 -7.72 0.82 6.19
CA SER A 104 -7.84 -0.08 5.03
C SER A 104 -8.83 -1.22 5.27
N ASP A 105 -8.65 -1.96 6.36
CA ASP A 105 -9.50 -3.11 6.72
C ASP A 105 -10.95 -2.68 6.99
N SER A 106 -11.13 -1.62 7.78
CA SER A 106 -12.46 -1.09 8.10
C SER A 106 -13.22 -0.60 6.86
N LEU A 107 -12.53 0.10 5.96
CA LEU A 107 -13.15 0.64 4.74
C LEU A 107 -13.49 -0.47 3.74
N GLU A 108 -12.68 -1.52 3.64
CA GLU A 108 -12.97 -2.70 2.82
C GLU A 108 -14.23 -3.40 3.33
N TYR A 109 -14.30 -3.67 4.65
CA TYR A 109 -15.48 -4.25 5.27
C TYR A 109 -16.75 -3.43 5.03
N VAL A 110 -16.64 -2.10 5.11
CA VAL A 110 -17.77 -1.19 4.83
C VAL A 110 -18.18 -1.26 3.36
N ALA A 111 -17.22 -1.26 2.42
CA ALA A 111 -17.51 -1.39 0.98
C ALA A 111 -18.29 -2.68 0.68
N ASP A 112 -17.83 -3.82 1.21
CA ASP A 112 -18.49 -5.12 1.04
C ASP A 112 -19.89 -5.14 1.68
N SER A 113 -20.04 -4.48 2.82
CA SER A 113 -21.34 -4.34 3.49
C SER A 113 -22.32 -3.51 2.66
N ILE A 114 -21.86 -2.42 2.04
CA ILE A 114 -22.66 -1.59 1.14
C ILE A 114 -23.09 -2.39 -0.10
N GLU A 115 -22.19 -3.19 -0.69
CA GLU A 115 -22.55 -4.04 -1.82
C GLU A 115 -23.58 -5.12 -1.46
N ARG A 116 -23.40 -5.79 -0.32
CA ARG A 116 -24.36 -6.78 0.18
C ARG A 116 -25.73 -6.15 0.37
N LEU A 117 -25.76 -4.95 0.95
CA LEU A 117 -26.99 -4.18 1.13
C LEU A 117 -27.65 -3.83 -0.22
N ALA A 118 -26.87 -3.36 -1.20
CA ALA A 118 -27.35 -3.05 -2.55
C ALA A 118 -27.95 -4.30 -3.25
N LYS A 119 -27.30 -5.45 -3.13
CA LYS A 119 -27.78 -6.74 -3.65
C LYS A 119 -29.13 -7.13 -3.01
N THR A 120 -29.27 -6.99 -1.69
CA THR A 120 -30.54 -7.28 -0.98
C THR A 120 -31.68 -6.37 -1.46
N PHE A 121 -31.44 -5.07 -1.61
CA PHE A 121 -32.46 -4.14 -2.12
C PHE A 121 -32.89 -4.45 -3.55
N SER A 122 -31.95 -4.82 -4.42
CA SER A 122 -32.23 -5.20 -5.81
C SER A 122 -33.12 -6.45 -5.91
N VAL A 123 -32.84 -7.48 -5.10
CA VAL A 123 -33.63 -8.72 -5.04
C VAL A 123 -35.04 -8.48 -4.50
N ALA A 124 -35.18 -7.64 -3.47
CA ALA A 124 -36.50 -7.29 -2.92
C ALA A 124 -37.37 -6.52 -3.94
N CYS A 125 -36.79 -5.62 -4.73
CA CYS A 125 -37.52 -4.86 -5.74
C CYS A 125 -37.93 -5.71 -6.96
N SER A 126 -37.14 -6.71 -7.35
CA SER A 126 -37.44 -7.59 -8.47
C SER A 126 -38.60 -8.55 -8.17
N GLN A 127 -38.71 -9.06 -6.95
CA GLN A 127 -39.85 -9.88 -6.50
C GLN A 127 -41.18 -9.11 -6.44
N VAL A 128 -41.15 -7.80 -6.23
CA VAL A 128 -42.36 -6.94 -6.21
C VAL A 128 -42.84 -6.62 -7.63
N LYS A 129 -41.93 -6.51 -8.61
CA LYS A 129 -42.28 -6.24 -10.02
C LYS A 129 -42.94 -7.43 -10.72
N GLU A 130 -42.63 -8.67 -10.32
CA GLU A 130 -43.25 -9.86 -10.90
C GLU A 130 -44.75 -10.01 -10.56
N LYS A 131 -45.22 -9.36 -9.48
CA LYS A 131 -46.65 -9.32 -9.10
C LYS A 131 -47.43 -8.15 -9.69
N ARG A 132 -46.81 -7.22 -10.43
CA ARG A 132 -47.47 -6.00 -10.94
C ARG A 132 -47.20 -5.75 -12.42
N THR A 133 -47.42 -6.76 -13.25
CA THR A 133 -47.54 -6.54 -14.70
C THR A 133 -48.97 -6.10 -15.03
N LYS A 134 -49.20 -4.78 -15.05
CA LYS A 134 -50.13 -4.03 -15.92
C LYS A 134 -50.39 -2.62 -15.35
N GLN A 135 -49.60 -1.63 -15.78
CA GLN A 135 -50.05 -0.40 -16.46
C GLN A 135 -48.94 0.66 -16.50
N ARG A 136 -48.83 1.28 -17.68
CA ARG A 136 -47.83 2.26 -18.13
C ARG A 136 -48.15 3.65 -17.58
N THR A 137 -47.12 4.48 -17.37
CA THR A 137 -46.90 5.76 -18.10
C THR A 137 -45.62 6.48 -17.60
N PRO A 138 -44.88 7.21 -18.47
CA PRO A 138 -43.67 7.94 -18.10
C PRO A 138 -43.85 9.47 -18.13
N ARG A 139 -43.30 10.17 -17.13
CA ARG A 139 -42.83 11.59 -17.10
C ARG A 139 -42.61 11.97 -15.62
N ARG A 140 -41.62 12.75 -15.19
CA ARG A 140 -41.08 14.02 -15.71
C ARG A 140 -39.73 14.32 -15.02
N ASN A 141 -38.86 15.06 -15.72
CA ASN A 141 -37.59 15.59 -15.25
C ASN A 141 -37.71 16.42 -13.96
N GLU A 142 -36.91 16.08 -12.95
CA GLU A 142 -36.46 17.00 -11.89
C GLU A 142 -34.93 16.97 -11.86
N VAL A 143 -34.34 18.16 -12.06
CA VAL A 143 -32.92 18.41 -11.83
C VAL A 143 -32.75 18.54 -10.32
N SER A 144 -32.62 17.40 -9.66
CA SER A 144 -32.05 17.28 -8.32
C SER A 144 -30.82 16.42 -8.47
N SER A 145 -29.69 16.83 -7.89
CA SER A 145 -28.47 16.03 -7.79
C SER A 145 -28.83 14.56 -7.61
N THR A 146 -28.60 13.74 -8.64
CA THR A 146 -28.99 12.33 -8.61
C THR A 146 -28.31 11.69 -7.41
N PRO A 147 -29.06 11.08 -6.47
CA PRO A 147 -28.46 10.47 -5.29
C PRO A 147 -27.39 9.49 -5.74
N LYS A 148 -26.16 9.61 -5.22
CA LYS A 148 -25.09 8.65 -5.47
C LYS A 148 -25.63 7.25 -5.18
N ASP A 149 -25.51 6.34 -6.14
CA ASP A 149 -25.95 4.96 -5.95
C ASP A 149 -25.04 4.27 -4.92
N LEU A 150 -25.58 3.29 -4.18
CA LEU A 150 -24.83 2.53 -3.18
C LEU A 150 -23.58 1.89 -3.78
N ALA A 151 -23.64 1.46 -5.05
CA ALA A 151 -22.47 0.96 -5.77
C ALA A 151 -21.34 2.00 -5.82
N SER A 152 -21.65 3.26 -6.14
CA SER A 152 -20.63 4.33 -6.17
C SER A 152 -20.02 4.62 -4.80
N PHE A 153 -20.78 4.46 -3.71
CA PHE A 153 -20.21 4.56 -2.36
C PHE A 153 -19.27 3.38 -2.08
N ALA A 154 -19.67 2.14 -2.37
CA ALA A 154 -18.80 0.99 -2.18
C ALA A 154 -17.45 1.18 -2.92
N ASP A 155 -17.49 1.68 -4.16
CA ASP A 155 -16.30 1.99 -4.94
C ASP A 155 -15.43 3.09 -4.30
N ASP A 156 -16.04 4.19 -3.82
CA ASP A 156 -15.32 5.28 -3.14
C ASP A 156 -14.59 4.77 -1.88
N TYR A 157 -15.26 3.95 -1.07
CA TYR A 157 -14.70 3.32 0.14
C TYR A 157 -13.58 2.34 -0.19
N ARG A 158 -13.79 1.45 -1.17
CA ARG A 158 -12.79 0.47 -1.60
C ARG A 158 -11.55 1.16 -2.18
N LYS A 159 -11.74 2.23 -2.95
CA LYS A 159 -10.63 3.04 -3.46
C LYS A 159 -9.78 3.61 -2.33
N LEU A 160 -10.40 4.21 -1.32
CA LEU A 160 -9.66 4.76 -0.17
C LEU A 160 -8.97 3.66 0.65
N SER A 161 -9.60 2.49 0.79
CA SER A 161 -8.97 1.31 1.41
C SER A 161 -7.69 0.89 0.68
N VAL A 162 -7.74 0.81 -0.66
CA VAL A 162 -6.60 0.48 -1.52
C VAL A 162 -5.52 1.55 -1.47
N ASP A 163 -5.88 2.83 -1.44
CA ASP A 163 -4.92 3.92 -1.33
C ASP A 163 -4.14 3.87 -0.01
N CYS A 164 -4.77 3.45 1.10
CA CYS A 164 -4.06 3.20 2.36
C CYS A 164 -2.95 2.16 2.21
N LEU A 165 -3.23 1.02 1.55
CA LEU A 165 -2.25 -0.05 1.34
C LEU A 165 -1.12 0.39 0.40
N LYS A 166 -1.44 1.12 -0.67
CA LYS A 166 -0.45 1.68 -1.60
C LYS A 166 0.49 2.65 -0.89
N VAL A 167 -0.04 3.54 -0.04
CA VAL A 167 0.79 4.44 0.77
C VAL A 167 1.72 3.62 1.67
N LEU A 168 1.21 2.63 2.40
CA LEU A 168 2.02 1.80 3.29
C LEU A 168 3.16 1.09 2.53
N ARG A 169 2.89 0.51 1.36
CA ARG A 169 3.91 -0.13 0.52
C ARG A 169 4.99 0.86 0.08
N VAL A 170 4.58 1.98 -0.52
CA VAL A 170 5.53 3.00 -0.99
C VAL A 170 6.32 3.59 0.18
N GLU A 171 5.70 3.76 1.35
CA GLU A 171 6.36 4.24 2.56
C GLU A 171 7.47 3.28 3.02
N MET A 172 7.23 1.96 3.03
CA MET A 172 8.27 0.99 3.37
C MET A 172 9.42 0.97 2.36
N GLN A 173 9.12 1.12 1.06
CA GLN A 173 10.15 1.23 0.03
C GLN A 173 10.96 2.53 0.16
N LEU A 174 10.32 3.67 0.45
CA LEU A 174 11.00 4.95 0.68
C LEU A 174 11.84 4.94 1.96
N GLU A 175 11.35 4.33 3.05
CA GLU A 175 12.11 4.13 4.30
C GLU A 175 13.38 3.33 4.00
N THR A 176 13.28 2.30 3.15
CA THR A 176 14.43 1.50 2.69
C THR A 176 15.45 2.35 1.95
N VAL A 177 15.01 3.16 0.97
CA VAL A 177 15.89 4.10 0.26
C VAL A 177 16.55 5.09 1.22
N PHE A 178 15.80 5.61 2.20
CA PHE A 178 16.27 6.57 3.20
C PHE A 178 17.38 6.02 4.10
N HIS A 179 17.34 4.73 4.46
CA HIS A 179 18.42 4.12 5.24
C HIS A 179 19.59 3.70 4.34
N MET A 180 19.29 3.07 3.21
CA MET A 180 20.32 2.53 2.30
C MET A 180 21.16 3.60 1.62
N GLN A 181 20.71 4.85 1.53
CA GLN A 181 21.56 5.98 1.10
C GLN A 181 22.76 6.21 2.03
N GLY A 182 22.74 5.68 3.26
CA GLY A 182 23.90 5.68 4.17
C GLY A 182 25.10 4.92 3.58
N MET A 183 24.86 3.87 2.80
CA MET A 183 25.90 3.07 2.15
C MET A 183 26.76 3.90 1.18
N THR A 184 26.17 4.89 0.50
CA THR A 184 26.91 5.78 -0.42
C THR A 184 27.96 6.63 0.30
N SER A 185 27.81 6.83 1.61
CA SER A 185 28.76 7.60 2.43
C SER A 185 29.74 6.73 3.21
N ARG A 186 29.64 5.39 3.11
CA ARG A 186 30.45 4.45 3.88
C ARG A 186 31.72 4.06 3.13
N GLU A 187 32.86 4.11 3.81
CA GLU A 187 34.12 3.55 3.31
C GLU A 187 34.28 2.11 3.82
N TYR A 188 34.42 1.17 2.88
CA TYR A 188 34.55 -0.27 3.15
C TYR A 188 36.02 -0.71 3.06
N MET A 189 36.87 -0.04 3.85
CA MET A 189 38.33 -0.22 3.87
C MET A 189 38.87 -0.47 5.28
N ASP A 190 38.01 -0.87 6.21
CA ASP A 190 38.39 -1.16 7.59
C ASP A 190 39.34 -2.39 7.66
N ASP A 191 40.31 -2.36 8.57
CA ASP A 191 41.31 -3.43 8.75
C ASP A 191 40.84 -4.58 9.64
N ILE A 192 39.58 -4.53 10.10
CA ILE A 192 38.98 -5.47 11.04
C ILE A 192 37.67 -5.98 10.44
N ASP A 193 37.42 -7.28 10.55
CA ASP A 193 36.11 -7.86 10.24
C ASP A 193 35.09 -7.36 11.25
N ALA A 194 34.08 -6.62 10.77
CA ALA A 194 33.01 -6.15 11.61
C ALA A 194 32.06 -7.31 11.96
N GLU A 195 31.64 -7.39 13.23
CA GLU A 195 30.77 -8.48 13.69
C GLU A 195 29.29 -8.19 13.42
N GLU A 196 28.91 -6.92 13.46
CA GLU A 196 27.54 -6.41 13.34
C GLU A 196 27.28 -5.73 11.99
N PRO A 197 26.03 -5.69 11.49
CA PRO A 197 25.67 -4.90 10.31
C PRO A 197 25.93 -3.40 10.52
N ASP A 198 26.01 -2.61 9.44
CA ASP A 198 26.14 -1.15 9.56
C ASP A 198 24.91 -0.54 10.27
N ASP A 199 25.11 0.53 11.05
CA ASP A 199 24.06 1.18 11.84
C ASP A 199 22.79 1.54 11.03
N PHE A 200 22.96 1.96 9.77
CA PHE A 200 21.82 2.28 8.90
C PHE A 200 21.00 1.03 8.53
N VAL A 201 21.64 -0.14 8.46
CA VAL A 201 20.95 -1.42 8.24
C VAL A 201 20.26 -1.86 9.52
N ILE A 202 20.93 -1.74 10.68
CA ILE A 202 20.31 -2.04 11.98
C ILE A 202 19.07 -1.17 12.19
N SER A 203 19.15 0.12 11.87
CA SER A 203 17.99 1.01 11.96
C SER A 203 16.87 0.62 11.00
N LEU A 204 17.19 0.20 9.77
CA LEU A 204 16.20 -0.25 8.80
C LEU A 204 15.49 -1.53 9.27
N THR A 205 16.25 -2.55 9.67
CA THR A 205 15.68 -3.84 10.09
C THR A 205 14.84 -3.69 11.35
N SER A 206 15.27 -2.86 12.31
CA SER A 206 14.46 -2.52 13.49
C SER A 206 13.14 -1.86 13.11
N GLN A 207 13.15 -0.93 12.14
CA GLN A 207 11.92 -0.28 11.66
C GLN A 207 11.00 -1.24 10.91
N ILE A 208 11.56 -2.20 10.14
CA ILE A 208 10.78 -3.25 9.48
C ILE A 208 10.05 -4.10 10.52
N THR A 209 10.76 -4.68 11.49
CA THR A 209 10.18 -5.53 12.52
C THR A 209 9.13 -4.79 13.35
N ARG A 210 9.45 -3.57 13.81
CA ARG A 210 8.52 -2.78 14.62
C ARG A 210 7.22 -2.44 13.89
N ARG A 211 7.32 -2.06 12.61
CA ARG A 211 6.14 -1.71 11.80
C ARG A 211 5.34 -2.95 11.42
N ASP A 212 6.00 -4.08 11.21
CA ASP A 212 5.35 -5.35 10.96
C ASP A 212 4.46 -5.75 12.12
N GLU A 213 5.00 -5.76 13.34
CA GLU A 213 4.27 -6.03 14.58
C GLU A 213 3.08 -5.07 14.79
N ALA A 214 3.25 -3.79 14.45
CA ALA A 214 2.21 -2.78 14.63
C ALA A 214 1.06 -2.87 13.61
N ILE A 215 1.33 -3.40 12.41
CA ILE A 215 0.38 -3.48 11.29
C ILE A 215 -0.32 -4.85 11.27
N ALA A 216 0.37 -5.92 11.65
CA ALA A 216 -0.11 -7.30 11.61
C ALA A 216 -1.54 -7.53 12.15
N PRO A 217 -1.99 -6.88 13.25
CA PRO A 217 -3.35 -7.10 13.76
C PRO A 217 -4.48 -6.59 12.86
N PHE A 218 -4.16 -5.73 11.88
CA PHE A 218 -5.14 -4.99 11.09
C PHE A 218 -5.19 -5.42 9.62
N VAL A 219 -4.31 -6.30 9.16
CA VAL A 219 -4.25 -6.71 7.76
C VAL A 219 -4.08 -8.21 7.65
N SER A 220 -4.60 -8.80 6.58
CA SER A 220 -4.34 -10.21 6.26
C SER A 220 -2.86 -10.43 5.90
N LYS A 221 -2.37 -11.66 6.05
CA LYS A 221 -0.99 -12.04 5.67
C LYS A 221 -0.66 -11.68 4.22
N VAL A 222 -1.63 -11.81 3.30
CA VAL A 222 -1.45 -11.44 1.89
C VAL A 222 -1.19 -9.93 1.74
N LYS A 223 -1.94 -9.09 2.47
CA LYS A 223 -1.75 -7.64 2.47
C LYS A 223 -0.50 -7.20 3.23
N GLN A 224 -0.11 -7.93 4.26
CA GLN A 224 1.17 -7.74 4.95
C GLN A 224 2.35 -7.95 3.99
N ASN A 225 2.37 -9.08 3.26
CA ASN A 225 3.35 -9.36 2.21
C ASN A 225 3.34 -8.31 1.10
N TYR A 226 2.17 -7.78 0.76
CA TYR A 226 2.06 -6.65 -0.15
C TYR A 226 2.75 -5.38 0.38
N ILE A 227 2.54 -5.01 1.64
CA ILE A 227 3.10 -3.80 2.24
C ILE A 227 4.63 -3.85 2.30
N PHE A 228 5.20 -4.99 2.74
CA PHE A 228 6.65 -5.15 2.86
C PHE A 228 7.32 -5.65 1.58
N GLY A 229 6.54 -5.98 0.56
CA GLY A 229 7.05 -6.39 -0.75
C GLY A 229 7.87 -5.29 -1.41
N GLY A 230 8.89 -5.70 -2.17
CA GLY A 230 9.80 -4.80 -2.86
C GLY A 230 10.89 -4.16 -2.00
N VAL A 231 10.86 -4.33 -0.66
CA VAL A 231 11.95 -3.86 0.22
C VAL A 231 13.28 -4.51 -0.16
N CYS A 232 13.31 -5.84 -0.32
CA CYS A 232 14.52 -6.56 -0.79
C CYS A 232 15.04 -6.00 -2.12
N GLY A 233 14.16 -5.87 -3.13
CA GLY A 233 14.55 -5.37 -4.45
C GLY A 233 15.07 -3.94 -4.43
N VAL A 234 14.47 -3.07 -3.62
CA VAL A 234 14.93 -1.70 -3.39
C VAL A 234 16.28 -1.67 -2.68
N ALA A 235 16.45 -2.45 -1.61
CA ALA A 235 17.71 -2.54 -0.87
C ALA A 235 18.84 -3.06 -1.76
N ALA A 236 18.60 -4.15 -2.51
CA ALA A 236 19.56 -4.71 -3.45
C ALA A 236 19.96 -3.71 -4.54
N ASN A 237 18.98 -3.02 -5.17
CA ASN A 237 19.26 -2.02 -6.20
C ASN A 237 20.01 -0.80 -5.61
N ALA A 238 19.67 -0.37 -4.39
CA ALA A 238 20.41 0.67 -3.68
C ALA A 238 21.87 0.27 -3.47
N SER A 239 22.11 -0.95 -2.98
CA SER A 239 23.46 -1.49 -2.77
C SER A 239 24.25 -1.59 -4.07
N ILE A 240 23.65 -2.10 -5.15
CA ILE A 240 24.30 -2.20 -6.46
C ILE A 240 24.71 -0.82 -6.97
N LYS A 241 23.83 0.19 -6.87
CA LYS A 241 24.16 1.57 -7.28
C LYS A 241 25.23 2.19 -6.41
N ALA A 242 25.19 1.98 -5.10
CA ALA A 242 26.22 2.48 -4.19
C ALA A 242 27.59 1.84 -4.51
N LEU A 243 27.63 0.52 -4.69
CA LEU A 243 28.84 -0.23 -5.08
C LEU A 243 29.43 0.26 -6.40
N ALA A 244 28.60 0.57 -7.39
CA ALA A 244 29.06 1.09 -8.68
C ALA A 244 29.78 2.45 -8.58
N GLU A 245 29.52 3.22 -7.53
CA GLU A 245 30.12 4.53 -7.26
C GLU A 245 31.34 4.44 -6.32
N MET A 246 31.59 3.28 -5.69
CA MET A 246 32.69 3.10 -4.76
C MET A 246 34.04 3.03 -5.48
N LYS A 247 35.05 3.73 -4.92
CA LYS A 247 36.41 3.76 -5.48
C LYS A 247 37.19 2.49 -5.20
N SER A 248 37.01 1.91 -4.02
CA SER A 248 37.74 0.73 -3.55
C SER A 248 36.97 0.04 -2.44
N ILE A 249 37.14 -1.28 -2.36
CA ILE A 249 36.59 -2.13 -1.32
C ILE A 249 37.61 -3.23 -1.00
N ASN A 250 37.84 -3.50 0.29
CA ASN A 250 38.68 -4.61 0.72
C ASN A 250 37.85 -5.86 1.06
N LEU A 251 38.51 -6.97 1.44
CA LEU A 251 37.81 -8.22 1.76
C LEU A 251 36.83 -8.07 2.93
N PHE A 252 37.23 -7.37 4.00
CA PHE A 252 36.38 -7.10 5.16
C PHE A 252 35.16 -6.24 4.79
N GLY A 253 35.35 -5.31 3.87
CA GLY A 253 34.29 -4.51 3.27
C GLY A 253 33.26 -5.35 2.53
N VAL A 254 33.70 -6.32 1.72
CA VAL A 254 32.80 -7.27 1.05
C VAL A 254 32.03 -8.10 2.08
N GLN A 255 32.70 -8.58 3.12
CA GLN A 255 32.06 -9.34 4.20
C GLN A 255 31.01 -8.50 4.93
N GLN A 256 31.30 -7.23 5.20
CA GLN A 256 30.35 -6.31 5.83
C GLN A 256 29.11 -6.07 4.96
N ILE A 257 29.29 -5.88 3.65
CA ILE A 257 28.17 -5.74 2.71
C ILE A 257 27.33 -7.03 2.66
N CYS A 258 27.96 -8.21 2.69
CA CYS A 258 27.24 -9.47 2.80
C CYS A 258 26.44 -9.55 4.12
N ARG A 259 27.01 -9.15 5.26
CA ARG A 259 26.30 -9.09 6.55
C ARG A 259 25.09 -8.17 6.48
N ASN A 260 25.24 -6.99 5.86
CA ASN A 260 24.15 -6.06 5.62
C ASN A 260 23.00 -6.69 4.82
N SER A 261 23.31 -7.34 3.69
CA SER A 261 22.30 -8.01 2.86
C SER A 261 21.59 -9.13 3.62
N ILE A 262 22.34 -9.96 4.35
CA ILE A 262 21.78 -11.05 5.17
C ILE A 262 20.85 -10.49 6.25
N ALA A 263 21.21 -9.40 6.92
CA ALA A 263 20.38 -8.80 7.96
C ALA A 263 19.03 -8.31 7.41
N VAL A 264 19.03 -7.67 6.23
CA VAL A 264 17.79 -7.24 5.56
C VAL A 264 16.94 -8.44 5.14
N GLU A 265 17.56 -9.46 4.54
CA GLU A 265 16.87 -10.70 4.15
C GLU A 265 16.24 -11.40 5.35
N GLN A 266 16.96 -11.52 6.47
CA GLN A 266 16.47 -12.14 7.71
C GLN A 266 15.29 -11.36 8.31
N ALA A 267 15.36 -10.03 8.34
CA ALA A 267 14.28 -9.20 8.86
C ALA A 267 12.98 -9.39 8.06
N LEU A 268 13.08 -9.55 6.74
CA LEU A 268 11.92 -9.76 5.87
C LEU A 268 11.43 -11.21 5.85
N ALA A 269 12.34 -12.19 5.97
CA ALA A 269 11.97 -13.60 6.09
C ALA A 269 11.20 -13.90 7.39
N ALA A 270 11.35 -13.06 8.41
CA ALA A 270 10.56 -13.15 9.64
C ALA A 270 9.10 -12.69 9.47
N ILE A 271 8.78 -11.96 8.39
CA ILE A 271 7.41 -11.53 8.10
C ILE A 271 6.61 -12.74 7.61
N PRO A 272 5.41 -13.01 8.15
CA PRO A 272 4.61 -14.18 7.80
C PRO A 272 4.31 -14.28 6.29
N SER A 273 4.88 -15.29 5.62
CA SER A 273 4.59 -15.58 4.22
C SER A 273 3.28 -16.38 4.06
N ILE A 274 2.68 -16.35 2.87
CA ILE A 274 1.45 -17.10 2.55
C ILE A 274 1.65 -18.62 2.71
N ASP A 275 2.88 -19.13 2.53
CA ASP A 275 3.19 -20.56 2.56
C ASP A 275 3.48 -21.13 3.96
N SER A 276 3.27 -20.33 5.01
CA SER A 276 3.63 -20.68 6.39
C SER A 276 2.49 -21.33 7.22
N GLU A 277 1.40 -21.79 6.59
CA GLU A 277 0.30 -22.53 7.24
C GLU A 277 -0.14 -23.77 6.44
#